data_AF-K1PS98-F1
#
_entry.id   AF-K1PS98-F1
#
_cell.length_a   1.000
_cell.length_b   1.000
_cell.length_c   1.000
_cell.angle_alpha   90.00
_cell.angle_beta   90.00
_cell.angle_gamma   90.00
#
_symmetry.space_group_name_H-M   'P 1'
#
loop_
_entity.id
_entity.type
_entity.pdbx_description
1 polymer ?
#
loop_
_entity_poly.entity_id
_entity_poly.type
_entity_poly.pdbx_seq_one_letter_code
_entity_poly.pdbx_strand_id
1 'polypeptide(L)' 'MLGSKPIKGNSWGQFPGQPGCKGCGPQETFVNCADIKITPSDGNPQPAIKAPVTILKPKQHGNLQFRPQRHGNL' A
#
# COMPACT_ATOMS: atom_id res chain seq x y z
N MET A 1 -4.83 -21.74 -1.85
CA MET A 1 -5.28 -20.41 -1.38
C MET A 1 -4.08 -19.67 -0.80
N LEU A 2 -3.77 -18.49 -1.33
CA LEU A 2 -2.79 -17.58 -0.77
C LEU A 2 -3.52 -16.41 -0.11
N GLY A 3 -3.12 -16.04 1.11
CA GLY A 3 -3.73 -14.95 1.88
C GLY A 3 -2.74 -13.81 2.11
N SER A 4 -3.25 -12.58 2.10
CA SER A 4 -2.51 -11.38 2.51
C SER A 4 -3.29 -10.63 3.58
N LYS A 5 -2.58 -10.13 4.60
CA LYS A 5 -3.15 -9.36 5.72
C LYS A 5 -2.37 -8.06 5.95
N PRO A 6 -2.51 -7.05 5.09
CA PRO A 6 -1.92 -5.73 5.34
C PRO A 6 -2.63 -5.01 6.49
N ILE A 7 -1.83 -4.25 7.25
CA ILE A 7 -2.26 -3.44 8.39
C ILE A 7 -2.04 -1.96 8.04
N LYS A 8 -3.07 -1.11 8.16
CA LYS A 8 -2.91 0.35 7.96
C LYS A 8 -2.24 0.98 9.18
N GLY A 9 -1.40 1.99 8.97
CA GLY A 9 -0.72 2.74 10.03
C GLY A 9 -1.21 4.18 10.19
N ASN A 10 -2.49 4.48 9.91
CA ASN A 10 -2.99 5.86 9.92
C ASN A 10 -3.64 6.29 11.23
N SER A 11 -4.15 5.35 12.04
CA SER A 11 -4.72 5.64 13.37
C SER A 11 -3.65 6.05 14.38
N TRP A 12 -4.05 6.85 15.37
CA TRP A 12 -3.25 7.13 16.56
C TRP A 12 -3.65 6.18 17.68
N GLY A 13 -2.68 5.64 18.41
CA GLY A 13 -2.94 4.81 19.57
C GLY A 13 -1.71 4.74 20.45
N GLN A 14 -1.61 3.73 21.31
CA GLN A 14 -0.58 3.70 22.34
C GLN A 14 -0.10 2.28 22.59
N PHE A 15 1.22 2.11 22.71
CA PHE A 15 1.79 0.89 23.25
C PHE A 15 1.84 0.95 24.79
N PRO A 16 1.65 -0.17 25.50
CA PRO A 16 1.70 -0.18 26.95
C PRO A 16 3.00 0.45 27.49
N GLY A 17 2.87 1.45 28.36
CA GLY A 17 4.00 2.14 28.97
C GLY A 17 4.74 3.15 28.07
N GLN A 18 4.27 3.39 26.84
CA GLN A 18 4.82 4.43 25.96
C GLN A 18 3.82 5.57 25.74
N PRO A 19 4.28 6.77 25.36
CA PRO A 19 3.40 7.82 24.86
C PRO A 19 2.63 7.38 23.61
N GLY A 20 1.53 8.07 23.32
CA GLY A 20 0.76 7.83 22.09
C GLY A 20 1.61 8.01 20.84
N CYS A 21 1.36 7.17 19.83
CA CYS A 21 2.05 7.18 18.55
C CYS A 21 1.13 6.78 17.38
N LYS A 22 1.51 7.20 16.18
CA LYS A 22 0.79 6.86 14.95
C LYS A 22 1.13 5.43 14.52
N GLY A 23 0.12 4.64 14.16
CA GLY A 23 0.26 3.23 13.80
C GLY A 23 0.34 2.27 14.99
N CYS A 24 0.18 2.79 16.21
CA CYS A 24 0.26 2.03 17.45
C CYS A 24 -1.12 1.65 17.95
N GLY A 25 -1.24 0.51 18.64
CA GLY A 25 -2.54 0.00 19.09
C GLY A 25 -3.34 -0.66 17.97
N PRO A 26 -4.67 -0.81 18.11
CA PRO A 26 -5.51 -1.44 17.11
C PRO A 26 -5.48 -0.70 15.78
N GLN A 27 -5.17 -1.42 14.71
CA GLN A 27 -5.08 -0.90 13.36
C GLN A 27 -6.07 -1.59 12.42
N GLU A 28 -6.56 -0.84 11.42
CA GLU A 28 -7.38 -1.43 10.37
C GLU A 28 -6.61 -2.53 9.65
N THR A 29 -7.27 -3.67 9.49
CA THR A 29 -6.73 -4.84 8.81
C THR A 29 -7.55 -5.12 7.56
N PHE A 30 -6.88 -5.36 6.45
CA PHE A 30 -7.50 -5.83 5.22
C PHE A 30 -7.06 -7.26 4.99
N VAL A 31 -7.98 -8.13 4.59
CA VAL A 31 -7.68 -9.54 4.32
C VAL A 31 -8.14 -9.85 2.90
N ASN A 32 -7.19 -10.23 2.05
CA ASN A 32 -7.47 -10.65 0.69
C ASN A 32 -6.92 -12.05 0.45
N CYS A 33 -7.76 -12.93 -0.10
CA CYS A 33 -7.40 -14.28 -0.51
C CYS A 33 -7.42 -14.39 -2.03
N ALA A 34 -6.51 -15.19 -2.57
CA ALA A 34 -6.48 -15.56 -3.98
C ALA A 34 -6.31 -17.07 -4.13
N ASP A 35 -7.04 -17.66 -5.06
CA ASP A 35 -6.85 -19.05 -5.48
C ASP A 35 -5.73 -19.12 -6.50
N ILE A 36 -4.68 -19.88 -6.16
CA ILE A 36 -3.49 -20.03 -7.00
C ILE A 36 -3.05 -21.48 -7.01
N LYS A 37 -2.42 -21.87 -8.13
CA LYS A 37 -1.72 -23.14 -8.30
C LYS A 37 -0.29 -22.83 -8.76
N ILE A 38 0.70 -23.35 -8.03
CA ILE A 38 2.11 -23.27 -8.43
C ILE A 38 2.42 -24.54 -9.20
N THR A 39 2.80 -24.40 -10.47
CA THR A 39 3.26 -25.53 -11.29
C THR A 39 4.79 -25.62 -11.27
N PRO A 40 5.38 -26.82 -11.19
CA PRO A 40 6.83 -26.98 -11.33
C PRO A 40 7.28 -26.39 -12.67
N SER A 41 8.40 -25.66 -12.66
CA SER A 41 9.12 -25.35 -13.89
C SER A 41 9.93 -26.58 -14.31
N ASP A 42 10.08 -26.78 -15.61
CA ASP A 42 10.93 -27.75 -16.29
C ASP A 42 12.45 -27.55 -16.05
N GLY A 43 12.82 -26.68 -15.10
CA GLY A 43 14.21 -26.42 -14.72
C GLY A 43 14.96 -25.53 -15.69
N ASN A 44 14.26 -24.96 -16.68
CA ASN A 44 14.84 -24.02 -17.63
C ASN A 44 14.45 -22.59 -17.18
N PRO A 45 15.26 -21.91 -16.36
CA PRO A 45 14.93 -20.58 -15.90
C PRO A 45 14.77 -19.66 -17.11
N GLN A 46 13.54 -19.23 -17.38
CA GLN A 46 13.29 -18.19 -18.36
C GLN A 46 14.14 -16.97 -17.96
N PRO A 47 14.97 -16.43 -18.87
CA PRO A 47 15.77 -15.26 -18.57
C PRO A 47 14.84 -14.17 -18.02
N ALA A 48 15.08 -13.73 -16.80
CA ALA A 48 14.35 -12.61 -16.24
C ALA A 48 14.64 -11.39 -17.11
N ILE A 49 13.70 -11.04 -17.98
CA ILE A 49 13.77 -9.79 -18.73
C ILE A 49 13.63 -8.70 -17.68
N LYS A 50 14.71 -7.94 -17.45
CA LYS A 50 14.64 -6.74 -16.61
C LYS A 50 13.50 -5.91 -17.18
N ALA A 51 12.49 -5.62 -16.36
CA ALA A 51 11.44 -4.68 -16.76
C ALA A 51 12.13 -3.42 -17.28
N PRO A 52 11.72 -2.88 -18.44
CA PRO A 52 12.31 -1.63 -18.91
C PRO A 52 12.12 -0.61 -17.80
N VAL A 53 13.21 0.05 -17.41
CA VAL A 53 13.16 1.16 -16.47
C VAL A 53 12.29 2.22 -17.14
N THR A 54 11.01 2.26 -16.75
CA THR A 54 10.18 3.39 -17.08
C THR A 54 10.69 4.50 -16.18
N ILE A 55 11.56 5.35 -16.71
CA ILE A 55 11.85 6.64 -16.07
C ILE A 55 10.52 7.36 -16.05
N LEU A 56 9.84 7.31 -14.90
CA LEU A 56 8.75 8.23 -14.61
C LEU A 56 9.38 9.62 -14.74
N LYS A 57 9.10 10.31 -15.85
CA LYS A 57 9.43 11.75 -15.94
C LYS A 57 8.87 12.39 -14.67
N PRO A 58 9.66 13.17 -13.92
CA PRO A 58 9.09 13.92 -12.81
C PRO A 58 7.91 14.70 -13.39
N LYS A 59 6.71 14.42 -12.89
CA LYS A 59 5.54 15.21 -13.20
C LYS A 59 5.90 16.59 -12.66
N GLN A 60 6.26 17.52 -13.56
CA GLN A 60 6.34 18.93 -13.23
C GLN A 60 5.08 19.23 -12.42
N HIS A 61 5.26 19.76 -11.21
CA HIS A 61 4.17 20.22 -10.35
C HIS A 61 3.40 21.27 -11.14
N GLY A 62 2.45 20.83 -11.96
CA GLY A 62 1.37 21.67 -12.43
C GLY A 62 0.68 22.15 -11.17
N ASN A 63 0.65 23.46 -10.98
CA ASN A 63 0.05 24.13 -9.84
C ASN A 63 -1.33 23.50 -9.58
N LEU A 64 -1.42 22.67 -8.54
CA LEU A 64 -2.69 22.18 -8.04
C LEU A 64 -3.37 23.42 -7.48
N GLN A 65 -4.18 24.08 -8.29
CA GLN A 65 -5.18 25.01 -7.79
C GLN A 65 -6.01 24.20 -6.80
N PHE A 66 -5.81 24.48 -5.51
CA PHE A 66 -6.66 24.01 -4.44
C PHE A 66 -8.07 24.45 -4.81
N ARG A 67 -8.91 23.51 -5.25
CA ARG A 67 -10.34 23.76 -5.31
C ARG A 67 -10.74 23.99 -3.85
N PRO A 68 -11.22 25.18 -3.46
CA PRO A 68 -11.72 25.36 -2.10
C PRO A 68 -12.85 24.33 -1.92
N GLN A 69 -12.71 23.47 -0.90
CA GLN A 69 -13.81 22.61 -0.52
C GLN A 69 -14.94 23.53 -0.06
N ARG A 70 -16.11 23.42 -0.70
CA ARG A 70 -17.32 24.10 -0.23
C ARG A 70 -17.55 23.64 1.21
N HIS A 71 -17.44 24.55 2.17
CA HIS A 71 -17.97 24.37 3.50
C HIS A 71 -19.49 24.16 3.35
N GLY A 72 -19.93 22.92 3.43
CA GLY A 72 -21.33 22.59 3.69
C GLY A 72 -21.61 23.02 5.13
N ASN A 73 -22.52 23.97 5.27
CA ASN A 73 -23.13 24.35 6.53
C ASN A 73 -24.44 23.55 6.67
N LEU A 74 -24.79 23.24 7.93
CA LEU A 74 -25.83 22.32 8.45
C LEU A 74 -25.38 20.87 8.67
#